data_AF-A0A7K5ZVT6-F1
#
_entry.id   AF-A0A7K5ZVT6-F1
#
_cell.length_a   1.000
_cell.length_b   1.000
_cell.length_c   1.000
_cell.angle_alpha   90.00
_cell.angle_beta   90.00
_cell.angle_gamma   90.00
#
_symmetry.space_group_name_H-M   'P 1'
#
loop_
_entity.id
_entity.type
_entity.pdbx_description
1 polymer ?
#
loop_
_entity_poly.entity_id
_entity_poly.type
_entity_poly.pdbx_seq_one_letter_code
_entity_poly.pdbx_strand_id
1 'polypeptide(L)'
;AKTKCANTYRLESRNKFRDCLVRDKAQEILTSKLQQAKYDGVSSPSLCASISEEILKAVKKFGFERYKYVVSVLIVEKTDQAMIVASRCLWDVQRDTWVSAKCETETFIALALVMACYYD
;
A
#
# COMPACT_ATOMS: atom_id res chain seq x y z
N ALA A 1 16.15 21.58 -32.97
CA ALA A 1 15.44 22.44 -31.98
C ALA A 1 14.40 21.59 -31.26
N LYS A 2 14.39 21.54 -29.92
CA LYS A 2 13.29 20.85 -29.19
C LYS A 2 12.04 21.73 -29.27
N THR A 3 11.01 21.23 -29.94
CA THR A 3 9.71 21.91 -30.03
C THR A 3 9.18 22.14 -28.61
N LYS A 4 9.00 23.40 -28.24
CA LYS A 4 8.49 23.78 -26.91
C LYS A 4 7.01 23.41 -26.88
N CYS A 5 6.68 22.22 -26.36
CA CYS A 5 5.29 21.82 -26.15
C CYS A 5 4.66 22.75 -25.11
N ALA A 6 3.47 23.28 -25.41
CA ALA A 6 2.66 23.98 -24.43
C ALA A 6 2.24 23.02 -23.32
N ASN A 7 2.09 23.54 -22.09
CA ASN A 7 1.52 22.77 -20.99
C ASN A 7 0.11 22.33 -21.39
N THR A 8 -0.16 21.02 -21.40
CA THR A 8 -1.47 20.49 -21.79
C THR A 8 -2.58 20.76 -20.77
N TYR A 9 -2.28 21.39 -19.61
CA TYR A 9 -3.20 21.66 -18.47
C TYR A 9 -4.15 20.50 -18.14
N ARG A 10 -3.75 19.27 -18.46
CA ARG A 10 -4.60 18.09 -18.28
C ARG A 10 -4.74 17.88 -16.78
N LEU A 11 -5.96 17.77 -16.28
CA LEU A 11 -6.24 17.51 -14.87
C LEU A 11 -6.43 16.02 -14.56
N GLU A 12 -6.57 15.17 -15.57
CA GLU A 12 -6.81 13.75 -15.43
C GLU A 12 -5.55 12.91 -15.72
N SER A 13 -5.33 11.90 -14.87
CA SER A 13 -4.27 10.90 -15.05
C SER A 13 -4.54 10.01 -16.27
N ARG A 14 -3.50 9.74 -17.07
CA ARG A 14 -3.61 8.79 -18.21
C ARG A 14 -3.68 7.36 -17.71
N ASN A 15 -2.96 7.09 -16.62
CA ASN A 15 -2.89 5.79 -15.97
C ASN A 15 -3.43 5.95 -14.55
N LYS A 16 -4.76 5.85 -14.42
CA LYS A 16 -5.46 5.94 -13.14
C LYS A 16 -5.07 4.77 -12.24
N PHE A 17 -5.11 5.01 -10.93
CA PHE A 17 -4.85 3.97 -9.94
C PHE A 17 -5.80 2.78 -10.14
N ARG A 18 -5.25 1.56 -10.04
CA ARG A 18 -6.01 0.32 -10.20
C ARG A 18 -5.93 -0.50 -8.93
N ASP A 19 -7.00 -0.43 -8.14
CA ASP A 19 -7.10 -1.07 -6.82
C ASP A 19 -6.77 -2.57 -6.85
N CYS A 20 -7.28 -3.31 -7.84
CA CYS A 20 -7.05 -4.74 -7.97
C CYS A 20 -5.56 -5.08 -8.12
N LEU A 21 -4.85 -4.40 -9.03
CA LEU A 21 -3.43 -4.65 -9.28
C LEU A 21 -2.58 -4.39 -8.03
N VAL A 22 -2.90 -3.31 -7.31
CA VAL A 22 -2.16 -2.94 -6.10
C VAL A 22 -2.47 -3.90 -4.95
N ARG A 23 -3.73 -4.30 -4.81
CA ARG A 23 -4.14 -5.30 -3.81
C ARG A 23 -3.45 -6.64 -4.06
N ASP A 24 -3.49 -7.14 -5.30
CA ASP A 24 -2.89 -8.42 -5.67
C ASP A 24 -1.37 -8.39 -5.43
N LYS A 25 -0.72 -7.27 -5.79
CA LYS A 25 0.72 -7.14 -5.57
C LYS A 25 1.09 -7.02 -4.09
N ALA A 26 0.32 -6.27 -3.31
CA ALA A 26 0.52 -6.18 -1.85
C ALA A 26 0.29 -7.55 -1.18
N GLN A 27 -0.72 -8.30 -1.61
CA GLN A 27 -1.01 -9.65 -1.14
C GLN A 27 0.14 -10.62 -1.46
N GLU A 28 0.66 -10.59 -2.69
CA GLU A 28 1.80 -11.39 -3.12
C GLU A 28 3.03 -11.12 -2.24
N ILE A 29 3.36 -9.85 -1.99
CA ILE A 29 4.51 -9.46 -1.15
C ILE A 29 4.31 -9.93 0.29
N LEU A 30 3.12 -9.70 0.87
CA LEU A 30 2.81 -10.14 2.23
C LEU A 30 2.97 -11.66 2.36
N THR A 31 2.33 -12.43 1.48
CA THR A 31 2.40 -13.89 1.52
C THR A 31 3.84 -14.36 1.31
N SER A 32 4.57 -13.83 0.33
CA SER A 32 5.96 -14.24 0.08
C SER A 32 6.89 -13.99 1.27
N LYS A 33 6.70 -12.91 2.03
CA LYS A 33 7.57 -12.56 3.16
C LYS A 33 7.17 -13.21 4.46
N LEU A 34 5.87 -13.43 4.68
CA LEU A 34 5.33 -13.76 5.99
C LEU A 34 4.82 -15.20 6.10
N GLN A 35 4.65 -15.94 4.99
CA GLN A 35 4.07 -17.29 5.02
C GLN A 35 4.84 -18.27 5.91
N GLN A 36 6.15 -18.09 6.09
CA GLN A 36 6.99 -18.93 6.95
C GLN A 36 7.56 -18.19 8.17
N ALA A 37 7.16 -16.92 8.37
CA ALA A 37 7.65 -16.13 9.49
C ALA A 37 6.89 -16.50 10.78
N LYS A 38 7.60 -16.45 11.91
CA LYS A 38 7.00 -16.49 13.26
C LYS A 38 7.03 -15.08 13.85
N TYR A 39 6.06 -14.77 14.70
CA TYR A 39 6.05 -13.50 15.41
C TYR A 39 7.29 -13.36 16.30
N ASP A 40 7.93 -12.20 16.22
CA ASP A 40 8.99 -11.77 17.13
C ASP A 40 8.86 -10.26 17.35
N GLY A 41 8.61 -9.85 18.60
CA GLY A 41 8.40 -8.46 18.95
C GLY A 41 9.61 -7.56 18.68
N VAL A 42 10.83 -8.11 18.65
CA VAL A 42 12.06 -7.34 18.42
C VAL A 42 12.27 -7.06 16.92
N SER A 43 12.06 -8.06 16.06
CA SER A 43 12.22 -7.91 14.61
C SER A 43 10.97 -7.41 13.87
N SER A 44 9.78 -7.46 14.50
CA SER A 44 8.53 -7.03 13.86
C SER A 44 8.56 -5.57 13.33
N PRO A 45 9.10 -4.56 14.04
CA PRO A 45 9.15 -3.19 13.52
C PRO A 45 10.01 -3.06 12.26
N SER A 46 11.18 -3.72 12.21
CA SER A 46 12.05 -3.68 11.04
C SER A 46 11.44 -4.45 9.86
N LEU A 47 10.74 -5.54 10.14
CA LEU A 47 9.99 -6.30 9.15
C LEU A 47 8.85 -5.46 8.55
N CYS A 48 8.06 -4.76 9.37
CA CYS A 48 7.02 -3.83 8.91
C CYS A 48 7.58 -2.75 7.99
N ALA A 49 8.69 -2.11 8.40
CA ALA A 49 9.35 -1.09 7.59
C ALA A 49 9.83 -1.65 6.24
N SER A 50 10.49 -2.82 6.26
CA SER A 50 10.97 -3.50 5.06
C SER A 50 9.83 -3.83 4.08
N ILE A 51 8.74 -4.41 4.58
CA ILE A 51 7.56 -4.75 3.78
C ILE A 51 6.90 -3.48 3.22
N SER A 52 6.76 -2.43 4.03
CA SER A 52 6.17 -1.17 3.58
C SER A 52 6.96 -0.53 2.44
N GLU A 53 8.30 -0.56 2.52
CA GLU A 53 9.18 -0.03 1.49
C GLU A 53 9.12 -0.87 0.21
N GLU A 54 9.03 -2.19 0.34
CA GLU A 54 8.90 -3.10 -0.80
C GLU A 54 7.57 -2.92 -1.54
N ILE A 55 6.46 -2.83 -0.79
CA ILE A 55 5.14 -2.51 -1.35
C ILE A 55 5.18 -1.13 -2.02
N LEU A 56 5.73 -0.11 -1.36
CA LEU A 56 5.84 1.24 -1.94
C LEU A 56 6.62 1.23 -3.26
N LYS A 57 7.75 0.51 -3.32
CA LYS A 57 8.54 0.35 -4.55
C LYS A 57 7.74 -0.38 -5.63
N ALA A 58 7.02 -1.44 -5.29
CA ALA A 58 6.19 -2.19 -6.23
C ALA A 58 5.04 -1.32 -6.78
N VAL A 59 4.38 -0.54 -5.94
CA VAL A 59 3.28 0.36 -6.34
C VAL A 59 3.78 1.45 -7.28
N LYS A 60 4.94 2.05 -6.98
CA LYS A 60 5.57 3.04 -7.86
C LYS A 60 5.90 2.49 -9.25
N LYS A 61 6.22 1.19 -9.37
CA LYS A 61 6.54 0.54 -10.66
C LYS A 61 5.33 0.42 -11.59
N PHE A 62 4.10 0.43 -11.08
CA PHE A 62 2.91 0.45 -11.95
C PHE A 62 2.77 1.75 -12.74
N GLY A 63 3.48 2.81 -12.34
CA GLY A 63 3.53 4.06 -13.09
C GLY A 63 2.19 4.77 -13.16
N PHE A 64 1.35 4.67 -12.12
CA PHE A 64 0.15 5.52 -12.05
C PHE A 64 0.59 6.97 -11.89
N GLU A 65 0.07 7.84 -12.75
CA GLU A 65 0.50 9.23 -12.82
C GLU A 65 -0.23 10.04 -11.76
N ARG A 66 0.47 11.02 -11.15
CA ARG A 66 -0.10 12.05 -10.26
C ARG A 66 -0.61 11.57 -8.90
N TYR A 67 -0.08 10.45 -8.42
CA TYR A 67 -0.36 9.93 -7.10
C TYR A 67 0.84 10.03 -6.16
N LYS A 68 0.58 10.41 -4.91
CA LYS A 68 1.43 10.16 -3.75
C LYS A 68 0.90 8.93 -3.04
N TYR A 69 1.80 8.12 -2.50
CA TYR A 69 1.45 6.88 -1.83
C TYR A 69 1.87 6.90 -0.37
N VAL A 70 0.99 6.40 0.48
CA VAL A 70 1.29 6.08 1.88
C VAL A 70 1.07 4.59 2.06
N VAL A 71 2.07 3.89 2.59
CA VAL A 71 1.98 2.47 2.90
C VAL A 71 2.17 2.29 4.39
N SER A 72 1.22 1.65 5.04
CA SER A 72 1.28 1.30 6.46
C SER A 72 1.14 -0.21 6.60
N VAL A 73 2.06 -0.84 7.32
CA VAL A 73 2.04 -2.28 7.61
C VAL A 73 1.90 -2.44 9.11
N LEU A 74 0.96 -3.28 9.51
CA LEU A 74 0.67 -3.61 10.89
C LEU A 74 0.80 -5.12 11.07
N ILE A 75 1.62 -5.55 12.01
CA ILE A 75 1.77 -6.95 12.42
C ILE A 75 1.31 -7.05 13.88
N VAL A 76 0.38 -7.96 14.16
CA VAL A 76 -0.19 -8.16 15.49
C VAL A 76 -0.19 -9.64 15.84
N GLU A 77 0.41 -9.97 16.98
CA GLU A 77 0.44 -11.33 17.53
C GLU A 77 -0.98 -11.88 17.74
N LYS A 78 -1.18 -13.18 17.56
CA LYS A 78 -2.43 -13.86 17.90
C LYS A 78 -2.39 -14.34 19.35
N THR A 79 -3.08 -13.62 20.21
CA THR A 79 -3.23 -13.90 21.65
C THR A 79 -4.71 -13.91 22.04
N ASP A 80 -5.58 -14.48 21.18
CA ASP A 80 -7.04 -14.53 21.35
C ASP A 80 -7.73 -13.17 21.63
N GLN A 81 -7.20 -12.11 21.02
CA GLN A 81 -7.74 -10.76 21.10
C GLN A 81 -8.48 -10.34 19.83
N ALA A 82 -9.50 -9.49 19.99
CA ALA A 82 -10.14 -8.82 18.88
C ALA A 82 -9.34 -7.56 18.48
N MET A 83 -9.20 -7.34 17.17
CA MET A 83 -8.56 -6.15 16.63
C MET A 83 -9.44 -5.51 15.56
N ILE A 84 -9.69 -4.21 15.71
CA ILE A 84 -10.44 -3.41 14.73
C ILE A 84 -9.52 -2.29 14.26
N VAL A 85 -9.33 -2.21 12.94
CA VAL A 85 -8.59 -1.12 12.30
C VAL A 85 -9.60 -0.25 11.55
N ALA A 86 -9.62 1.03 11.89
CA ALA A 86 -10.43 2.03 11.22
C ALA A 86 -9.53 3.19 10.79
N SER A 87 -9.78 3.72 9.59
CA SER A 87 -9.10 4.90 9.06
C SER A 87 -10.15 5.93 8.66
N ARG A 88 -9.92 7.20 9.02
CA ARG A 88 -10.76 8.32 8.62
C ARG A 88 -9.89 9.31 7.85
N CYS A 89 -10.34 9.68 6.66
CA CYS A 89 -9.62 10.56 5.74
C CYS A 89 -10.55 11.63 5.21
N LEU A 90 -10.01 12.84 5.00
CA LEU A 90 -10.65 13.88 4.21
C LEU A 90 -9.88 13.97 2.88
N TRP A 91 -10.53 13.58 1.79
CA TRP A 91 -9.88 13.35 0.50
C TRP A 91 -10.87 13.49 -0.66
N ASP A 92 -10.37 13.53 -1.89
CA ASP A 92 -11.18 13.61 -3.11
C ASP A 92 -11.78 12.24 -3.43
N VAL A 93 -13.10 12.10 -3.28
CA VAL A 93 -13.85 10.84 -3.49
C VAL A 93 -13.72 10.30 -4.92
N GLN A 94 -13.39 11.15 -5.90
CA GLN A 94 -13.27 10.73 -7.30
C GLN A 94 -11.85 10.27 -7.66
N ARG A 95 -10.84 10.72 -6.91
CA ARG A 95 -9.43 10.58 -7.30
C ARG A 95 -8.62 9.78 -6.31
N ASP A 96 -8.89 9.96 -5.02
CA ASP A 96 -8.17 9.32 -3.94
C ASP A 96 -8.78 7.96 -3.63
N THR A 97 -7.92 7.00 -3.32
CA THR A 97 -8.34 5.63 -3.07
C THR A 97 -7.41 4.95 -2.07
N TRP A 98 -7.86 3.82 -1.56
CA TRP A 98 -7.09 2.97 -0.67
C TRP A 98 -7.36 1.50 -0.95
N VAL A 99 -6.38 0.68 -0.62
CA VAL A 99 -6.52 -0.77 -0.64
C VAL A 99 -5.91 -1.38 0.61
N SER A 100 -6.45 -2.52 1.01
CA SER A 100 -5.89 -3.34 2.07
C SER A 100 -5.58 -4.75 1.55
N ALA A 101 -4.54 -5.35 2.11
CA ALA A 101 -4.19 -6.74 1.93
C ALA A 101 -3.92 -7.37 3.30
N LYS A 102 -4.39 -8.61 3.51
CA LYS A 102 -4.29 -9.31 4.79
C LYS A 102 -3.53 -10.62 4.59
N CYS A 103 -2.55 -10.88 5.44
CA CYS A 103 -1.94 -12.19 5.58
C CYS A 103 -2.15 -12.67 7.01
N GLU A 104 -2.49 -13.94 7.15
CA GLU A 104 -2.77 -14.55 8.43
C GLU A 104 -1.89 -15.79 8.57
N THR A 105 -1.10 -15.82 9.63
CA THR A 105 -0.21 -16.95 9.96
C THR A 105 -0.73 -17.66 11.20
N GLU A 106 -0.03 -18.71 11.65
CA GLU A 106 -0.36 -19.39 12.91
C GLU A 106 -0.16 -18.48 14.13
N THR A 107 0.83 -17.58 14.08
CA THR A 107 1.28 -16.80 15.26
C THR A 107 0.87 -15.33 15.23
N PHE A 108 0.55 -14.75 14.08
CA PHE A 108 0.19 -13.34 13.96
C PHE A 108 -0.73 -13.06 12.76
N ILE A 109 -1.29 -11.85 12.72
CA ILE A 109 -1.99 -11.28 11.58
C ILE A 109 -1.19 -10.09 11.08
N ALA A 110 -1.01 -10.00 9.76
CA ALA A 110 -0.41 -8.86 9.09
C ALA A 110 -1.43 -8.17 8.18
N LEU A 111 -1.51 -6.85 8.30
CA LEU A 111 -2.35 -5.99 7.49
C LEU A 111 -1.47 -4.95 6.79
N ALA A 112 -1.51 -4.91 5.47
CA ALA A 112 -0.95 -3.80 4.69
C ALA A 112 -2.09 -2.89 4.22
N LEU A 113 -1.91 -1.59 4.44
CA LEU A 113 -2.79 -0.53 3.98
C LEU A 113 -1.99 0.34 3.00
N VAL A 114 -2.52 0.52 1.79
CA VAL A 114 -1.94 1.40 0.77
C VAL A 114 -2.97 2.48 0.47
N MET A 115 -2.60 3.73 0.70
CA MET A 115 -3.39 4.90 0.33
C MET A 115 -2.73 5.58 -0.87
N ALA A 116 -3.53 5.96 -1.85
CA ALA A 116 -3.10 6.72 -3.02
C ALA A 116 -3.87 8.04 -3.04
N CYS A 117 -3.13 9.13 -2.87
CA CYS A 117 -3.67 10.49 -2.87
C CYS A 117 -3.20 11.22 -4.13
N TYR A 118 -4.13 11.73 -4.91
CA TYR A 118 -3.92 12.60 -6.03
C TYR A 118 -3.34 13.92 -5.55
N TYR A 119 -2.25 14.40 -6.17
CA TYR A 119 -1.55 15.59 -5.70
C TYR A 119 -1.60 16.79 -6.65
N ASP A 120 -2.29 16.65 -7.78
CA ASP A 120 -2.31 17.61 -8.89
C ASP A 120 -3.69 18.23 -9.14
#